data_AF-A0A7L0XFQ3-F1
#
_entry.id   AF-A0A7L0XFQ3-F1
#
_cell.length_a   1.000
_cell.length_b   1.000
_cell.length_c   1.000
_cell.angle_alpha   90.00
_cell.angle_beta   90.00
_cell.angle_gamma   90.00
#
_symmetry.space_group_name_H-M   'P 1'
#
loop_
_entity.id
_entity.type
_entity.pdbx_description
1 polymer ?
#
loop_
_entity_poly.entity_id
_entity_poly.type
_entity_poly.pdbx_seq_one_letter_code
_entity_poly.pdbx_strand_id
1 'polypeptide(L)'
;MSLRSANNPGDISSSMMDNSKARDCLIPMGITSENVAEKFGVSRKKQDAFALASQQKAAKAQQMGLFKTEIVPVKTTVVDNDGNQKTITVNQDEGIRPSTTLEGLAKLRPAFKEDGSTTAGNASQVSDGAAAVLLAKRSKAAQLGLPVLGVLRSFAVVGVPPDVMGIGPAYAIPAAVEKAGLTLNDIDIYEINEAFASQAVYCVEKLGIPMEKVNPLGGAIALGHPLGCTGARQVVTLLNELKRRGKRAYGVVSMCIGTGMGAAAVFEYPGK
;
A
#
# COMPACT_ATOMS: atom_id res chain seq x y z
N MET A 1 14.39 -6.17 7.34
CA MET A 1 13.43 -6.92 8.19
C MET A 1 14.23 -7.57 9.29
N SER A 2 13.91 -7.30 10.55
CA SER A 2 14.61 -7.95 11.65
C SER A 2 14.22 -9.43 11.68
N LEU A 3 15.21 -10.33 11.65
CA LEU A 3 15.06 -11.79 11.83
C LEU A 3 14.74 -12.13 13.30
N ARG A 4 13.84 -11.37 13.92
CA ARG A 4 13.39 -11.64 15.29
C ARG A 4 12.25 -12.64 15.22
N SER A 5 12.33 -13.67 16.04
CA SER A 5 11.27 -14.67 16.18
C SER A 5 10.51 -14.43 17.48
N ALA A 6 9.27 -14.89 17.55
CA ALA A 6 8.47 -14.82 18.77
C ALA A 6 9.17 -15.47 19.98
N ASN A 7 10.10 -16.40 19.75
CA ASN A 7 10.84 -17.12 20.79
C ASN A 7 12.24 -16.54 21.08
N ASN A 8 12.70 -15.55 20.31
CA ASN A 8 13.98 -14.89 20.53
C ASN A 8 13.83 -13.36 20.35
N PRO A 9 13.49 -12.63 21.43
CA PRO A 9 13.24 -11.19 21.38
C PRO A 9 14.51 -10.38 21.10
N GLY A 10 15.70 -10.99 21.17
CA GLY A 10 16.98 -10.32 20.97
C GLY A 10 17.26 -9.28 22.06
N ASP A 11 17.36 -8.02 21.64
CA ASP A 11 17.62 -6.82 22.44
C ASP A 11 16.38 -6.25 23.15
N ILE A 12 15.22 -6.92 23.05
CA ILE A 12 13.99 -6.47 23.71
C ILE A 12 13.80 -7.18 25.05
N SER A 13 13.25 -6.47 26.03
CA SER A 13 13.04 -6.99 27.39
C SER A 13 12.26 -8.31 27.39
N SER A 14 12.74 -9.27 28.18
CA SER A 14 12.07 -10.56 28.39
C SER A 14 10.65 -10.41 28.94
N SER A 15 10.34 -9.31 29.64
CA SER A 15 9.00 -9.02 30.15
C SER A 15 7.94 -8.84 29.06
N MET A 16 8.36 -8.58 27.82
CA MET A 16 7.44 -8.57 26.68
C MET A 16 6.76 -9.94 26.50
N MET A 17 7.44 -11.03 26.87
CA MET A 17 6.91 -12.38 26.76
C MET A 17 5.76 -12.63 27.74
N ASP A 18 5.64 -11.84 28.80
CA ASP A 18 4.60 -11.99 29.83
C ASP A 18 3.22 -11.48 29.35
N ASN A 19 3.20 -10.65 28.29
CA ASN A 19 1.98 -10.11 27.70
C ASN A 19 1.78 -10.66 26.29
N SER A 20 0.68 -11.39 26.07
CA SER A 20 0.38 -12.00 24.76
C SER A 20 0.33 -10.98 23.62
N LYS A 21 -0.29 -9.81 23.82
CA LYS A 21 -0.36 -8.77 22.79
C LYS A 21 1.01 -8.18 22.46
N ALA A 22 1.87 -8.02 23.49
CA ALA A 22 3.22 -7.54 23.27
C ALA A 22 4.07 -8.57 22.51
N ARG A 23 3.94 -9.85 22.86
CA ARG A 23 4.57 -10.97 22.14
C ARG A 23 4.15 -11.02 20.67
N ASP A 24 2.87 -10.82 20.37
CA ASP A 24 2.34 -10.84 19.00
C ASP A 24 2.93 -9.72 18.12
N CYS A 25 3.45 -8.63 18.71
CA CYS A 25 4.17 -7.59 17.97
C CYS A 25 5.50 -8.08 17.37
N LEU A 26 6.01 -9.26 17.77
CA LEU A 26 7.19 -9.90 17.20
C LEU A 26 6.87 -10.82 16.01
N ILE A 27 5.59 -11.07 15.72
CA ILE A 27 5.21 -11.95 14.62
C ILE A 27 5.64 -11.30 13.29
N PRO A 28 6.38 -12.02 12.42
CA PRO A 28 6.74 -11.51 11.10
C PRO A 28 5.49 -11.14 10.30
N MET A 29 5.49 -10.00 9.61
CA MET A 29 4.32 -9.53 8.86
C MET A 29 3.84 -10.53 7.79
N GLY A 30 4.74 -11.35 7.24
CA GLY A 30 4.36 -12.44 6.34
C GLY A 30 3.53 -13.53 7.01
N ILE A 31 3.73 -13.80 8.31
CA ILE A 31 2.90 -14.72 9.08
C ILE A 31 1.54 -14.11 9.39
N THR A 32 1.47 -12.79 9.66
CA THR A 32 0.17 -12.13 9.86
C THR A 32 -0.67 -12.11 8.58
N SER A 33 -0.03 -12.12 7.40
CA SER A 33 -0.68 -12.35 6.10
C SER A 33 -1.36 -13.74 6.04
N GLU A 34 -0.65 -14.80 6.44
CA GLU A 34 -1.22 -16.15 6.49
C GLU A 34 -2.37 -16.22 7.51
N ASN A 35 -2.21 -15.63 8.69
CA ASN A 35 -3.25 -15.58 9.71
C ASN A 35 -4.54 -14.92 9.19
N VAL A 36 -4.42 -13.81 8.44
CA VAL A 36 -5.58 -13.16 7.80
C VAL A 36 -6.19 -14.07 6.75
N ALA A 37 -5.38 -14.70 5.90
CA ALA A 37 -5.88 -15.58 4.85
C ALA A 37 -6.65 -16.78 5.42
N GLU A 38 -6.09 -17.45 6.45
CA GLU A 38 -6.68 -18.60 7.12
C GLU A 38 -7.95 -18.21 7.89
N LYS A 39 -7.88 -17.16 8.71
CA LYS A 39 -8.98 -16.76 9.61
C LYS A 39 -10.20 -16.23 8.86
N PHE A 40 -9.99 -15.57 7.71
CA PHE A 40 -11.06 -14.93 6.95
C PHE A 40 -11.33 -15.59 5.58
N GLY A 41 -10.71 -16.74 5.30
CA GLY A 41 -10.99 -17.53 4.11
C GLY A 41 -10.56 -16.88 2.79
N VAL A 42 -9.45 -16.14 2.78
CA VAL A 42 -8.91 -15.51 1.56
C VAL A 42 -8.07 -16.53 0.78
N SER A 43 -8.72 -17.23 -0.16
CA SER A 43 -8.07 -18.31 -0.90
C SER A 43 -6.87 -17.84 -1.73
N ARG A 44 -5.92 -18.75 -1.98
CA ARG A 44 -4.76 -18.53 -2.87
C ARG A 44 -5.17 -17.96 -4.23
N LYS A 45 -6.26 -18.47 -4.82
CA LYS A 45 -6.79 -17.98 -6.09
C LYS A 45 -7.22 -16.51 -6.02
N LYS A 46 -7.87 -16.08 -4.93
CA LYS A 46 -8.22 -14.66 -4.73
C LYS A 46 -6.98 -13.79 -4.61
N GLN A 47 -5.98 -14.24 -3.85
CA GLN A 47 -4.72 -13.53 -3.66
C GLN A 47 -3.97 -13.33 -5.00
N ASP A 48 -3.83 -14.41 -5.78
CA ASP A 48 -3.13 -14.36 -7.07
C ASP A 48 -3.91 -13.55 -8.12
N ALA A 49 -5.24 -13.62 -8.13
CA ALA A 49 -6.06 -12.79 -9.01
C ALA A 49 -5.92 -11.29 -8.69
N PHE A 50 -5.87 -10.94 -7.40
CA PHE A 50 -5.65 -9.56 -6.96
C PHE A 50 -4.25 -9.07 -7.38
N ALA A 51 -3.23 -9.90 -7.20
CA ALA A 51 -1.86 -9.60 -7.61
C ALA A 51 -1.72 -9.38 -9.12
N LEU A 52 -2.34 -10.26 -9.93
CA LEU A 52 -2.38 -10.11 -11.38
C LEU A 52 -3.05 -8.79 -11.79
N ALA A 53 -4.19 -8.46 -11.20
CA ALA A 53 -4.87 -7.20 -11.47
C ALA A 53 -4.00 -5.98 -11.13
N SER A 54 -3.24 -6.03 -10.02
CA SER A 54 -2.29 -4.97 -9.67
C SER A 54 -1.21 -4.79 -10.74
N GLN A 55 -0.57 -5.89 -11.18
CA GLN A 55 0.45 -5.87 -12.23
C GLN A 55 -0.09 -5.35 -13.57
N GLN A 56 -1.29 -5.80 -13.98
CA GLN A 56 -1.93 -5.36 -15.22
C GLN A 56 -2.28 -3.87 -15.20
N LYS A 57 -2.85 -3.37 -14.09
CA LYS A 57 -3.18 -1.95 -13.92
C LYS A 57 -1.92 -1.08 -13.95
N ALA A 58 -0.87 -1.48 -13.23
CA ALA A 58 0.41 -0.76 -13.20
C ALA A 58 1.10 -0.74 -14.57
N ALA A 59 1.16 -1.88 -15.27
CA ALA A 59 1.73 -1.96 -16.61
C ALA A 59 1.01 -1.03 -17.60
N LYS A 60 -0.32 -1.02 -17.56
CA LYS A 60 -1.15 -0.13 -18.39
C LYS A 60 -0.90 1.34 -18.04
N ALA A 61 -0.87 1.69 -16.74
CA ALA A 61 -0.63 3.05 -16.29
C ALA A 61 0.76 3.58 -16.70
N GLN A 62 1.80 2.75 -16.56
CA GLN A 62 3.16 3.08 -16.99
C GLN A 62 3.25 3.25 -18.53
N GLN A 63 2.64 2.35 -19.30
CA GLN A 63 2.60 2.45 -20.77
C GLN A 63 1.88 3.72 -21.25
N MET A 64 0.79 4.09 -20.58
CA MET A 64 0.05 5.33 -20.84
C MET A 64 0.77 6.59 -20.34
N GLY A 65 1.91 6.44 -19.65
CA GLY A 65 2.70 7.55 -19.12
C GLY A 65 2.04 8.27 -17.95
N LEU A 66 1.11 7.63 -17.22
CA LEU A 66 0.34 8.26 -16.16
C LEU A 66 1.21 8.64 -14.94
N PHE A 67 2.31 7.91 -14.71
CA PHE A 67 3.24 8.23 -13.62
C PHE A 67 4.23 9.35 -13.95
N LYS A 68 4.30 9.82 -15.21
CA LYS A 68 5.27 10.87 -15.62
C LYS A 68 5.06 12.20 -14.89
N THR A 69 3.85 12.48 -14.42
CA THR A 69 3.54 13.70 -13.67
C THR A 69 3.94 13.63 -12.20
N GLU A 70 4.15 12.43 -11.66
CA GLU A 70 4.50 12.21 -10.25
C GLU A 70 5.94 11.74 -10.02
N ILE A 71 6.55 11.06 -10.98
CA ILE A 71 7.93 10.59 -10.88
C ILE A 71 8.91 11.73 -11.20
N VAL A 72 9.84 11.97 -10.27
CA VAL A 72 11.03 12.80 -10.51
C VAL A 72 12.19 11.87 -10.91
N PRO A 73 12.76 11.99 -12.12
CA PRO A 73 13.88 11.15 -12.55
C PRO A 73 15.09 11.31 -11.62
N VAL A 74 15.69 10.19 -11.20
CA VAL A 74 16.86 10.18 -10.33
C VAL A 74 18.08 9.72 -11.12
N LYS A 75 19.09 10.60 -11.22
CA LYS A 75 20.39 10.24 -11.76
C LYS A 75 21.25 9.65 -10.65
N THR A 76 21.72 8.42 -10.83
CA THR A 76 22.50 7.68 -9.83
C THR A 76 23.58 6.84 -10.49
N THR A 77 24.45 6.25 -9.68
CA THR A 77 25.49 5.31 -10.12
C THR A 77 25.14 3.91 -9.61
N VAL A 78 25.16 2.94 -10.52
CA VAL A 78 25.04 1.52 -10.19
C VAL A 78 26.37 0.82 -10.42
N VAL A 79 26.62 -0.23 -9.64
CA VAL A 79 27.79 -1.11 -9.79
C VAL A 79 27.28 -2.40 -10.41
N ASP A 80 27.87 -2.82 -11.54
CA ASP A 80 27.55 -4.12 -12.14
C ASP A 80 28.24 -5.27 -11.39
N ASN A 81 27.97 -6.51 -11.81
CA ASN A 81 28.55 -7.70 -11.18
C ASN A 81 30.08 -7.78 -11.32
N ASP A 82 30.66 -7.06 -12.28
CA ASP A 82 32.11 -7.02 -12.54
C ASP A 82 32.79 -5.86 -11.79
N GLY A 83 32.03 -5.09 -11.00
CA GLY A 83 32.53 -3.95 -10.22
C GLY A 83 32.61 -2.64 -11.00
N ASN A 84 32.16 -2.59 -12.26
CA ASN A 84 32.18 -1.36 -13.04
C ASN A 84 31.06 -0.42 -12.61
N GLN A 85 31.38 0.86 -12.50
CA GLN A 85 30.40 1.89 -12.20
C GLN A 85 29.77 2.43 -13.48
N LYS A 86 28.43 2.45 -13.52
CA LYS A 86 27.66 3.05 -14.60
C LYS A 86 26.69 4.08 -14.05
N THR A 87 26.71 5.29 -14.60
CA THR A 87 25.68 6.28 -14.32
C THR A 87 24.41 5.95 -15.11
N ILE A 88 23.27 5.90 -14.43
CA ILE A 88 21.95 5.67 -15.01
C ILE A 88 20.98 6.79 -14.59
N THR A 89 19.84 6.87 -15.26
CA THR A 89 18.70 7.70 -14.83
C THR A 89 17.50 6.80 -14.65
N VAL A 90 17.02 6.68 -13.41
CA VAL A 90 15.84 5.91 -13.04
C VAL A 90 14.63 6.83 -13.17
N ASN A 91 13.67 6.46 -14.03
CA ASN A 91 12.49 7.27 -14.33
C ASN A 91 11.20 6.44 -14.51
N GLN A 92 11.25 5.15 -14.15
CA GLN A 92 10.15 4.20 -14.25
C GLN A 92 10.18 3.27 -13.03
N ASP A 93 9.02 2.73 -12.67
CA ASP A 93 8.91 1.74 -11.62
C ASP A 93 9.41 0.38 -12.13
N GLU A 94 10.47 -0.10 -11.49
CA GLU A 94 11.19 -1.32 -11.92
C GLU A 94 10.48 -2.61 -11.53
N GLY A 95 9.53 -2.57 -10.58
CA GLY A 95 8.82 -3.73 -10.05
C GLY A 95 7.70 -4.26 -10.94
N ILE A 96 7.30 -3.51 -11.97
CA ILE A 96 6.20 -3.88 -12.84
C ILE A 96 6.62 -5.06 -13.73
N ARG A 97 5.79 -6.10 -13.79
CA ARG A 97 6.00 -7.33 -14.56
C ARG A 97 4.78 -7.57 -15.45
N PRO A 98 4.73 -7.00 -16.68
CA PRO A 98 3.59 -7.18 -17.58
C PRO A 98 3.34 -8.63 -18.00
N SER A 99 4.35 -9.50 -17.85
CA SER A 99 4.31 -10.93 -18.15
C SER A 99 3.69 -11.79 -17.05
N THR A 100 3.29 -11.22 -15.91
CA THR A 100 2.63 -11.97 -14.83
C THR A 100 1.34 -12.64 -15.35
N THR A 101 1.18 -13.95 -15.09
CA THR A 101 -0.05 -14.70 -15.39
C THR A 101 -0.52 -15.47 -14.15
N LEU A 102 -1.79 -15.90 -14.14
CA LEU A 102 -2.30 -16.75 -13.06
C LEU A 102 -1.55 -18.08 -12.98
N GLU A 103 -1.19 -18.70 -14.10
CA GLU A 103 -0.40 -19.95 -14.08
C GLU A 103 1.00 -19.72 -13.52
N GLY A 104 1.61 -18.57 -13.83
CA GLY A 104 2.91 -18.17 -13.28
C GLY A 104 2.84 -17.98 -11.77
N LEU A 105 1.83 -17.24 -11.29
CA LEU A 105 1.61 -16.99 -9.87
C LEU A 105 1.31 -18.28 -9.09
N ALA A 106 0.48 -19.18 -9.65
CA ALA A 106 0.09 -20.43 -9.00
C ALA A 106 1.28 -21.39 -8.78
N LYS A 107 2.35 -21.29 -9.59
CA LYS A 107 3.57 -22.09 -9.45
C LYS A 107 4.50 -21.60 -8.34
N LEU A 108 4.29 -20.39 -7.81
CA LEU A 108 5.14 -19.83 -6.78
C LEU A 108 4.94 -20.57 -5.45
N ARG A 109 6.07 -20.91 -4.82
CA ARG A 109 6.11 -21.52 -3.49
C ARG A 109 5.71 -20.51 -2.41
N PRO A 110 5.05 -20.96 -1.33
CA PRO A 110 4.79 -20.13 -0.16
C PRO A 110 6.07 -19.52 0.41
N ALA A 111 6.00 -18.28 0.87
CA ALA A 111 7.17 -17.51 1.33
C ALA A 111 7.42 -17.61 2.84
N PHE A 112 6.40 -17.94 3.64
CA PHE A 112 6.48 -17.80 5.11
C PHE A 112 6.06 -19.06 5.89
N LYS A 113 5.14 -19.87 5.34
CA LYS A 113 4.62 -21.10 5.95
C LYS A 113 4.57 -22.19 4.88
N GLU A 114 4.93 -23.44 5.20
CA GLU A 114 5.08 -24.53 4.23
C GLU A 114 3.80 -24.80 3.42
N ASP A 115 2.65 -24.81 4.09
CA ASP A 115 1.30 -24.93 3.53
C ASP A 115 0.60 -23.57 3.34
N GLY A 116 1.38 -22.49 3.34
CA GLY A 116 0.89 -21.12 3.24
C GLY A 116 0.35 -20.75 1.86
N SER A 117 -0.30 -19.60 1.80
CA SER A 117 -0.90 -19.03 0.60
C SER A 117 -0.20 -17.75 0.12
N THR A 118 0.59 -17.12 0.99
CA THR A 118 1.36 -15.92 0.69
C THR A 118 2.64 -16.30 -0.04
N THR A 119 2.87 -15.68 -1.20
CA THR A 119 4.04 -15.91 -2.05
C THR A 119 4.69 -14.59 -2.42
N ALA A 120 5.90 -14.64 -3.00
CA ALA A 120 6.54 -13.45 -3.54
C ALA A 120 5.72 -12.76 -4.66
N GLY A 121 4.81 -13.48 -5.33
CA GLY A 121 4.00 -12.93 -6.41
C GLY A 121 2.73 -12.23 -5.93
N ASN A 122 2.25 -12.53 -4.72
CA ASN A 122 1.05 -11.93 -4.13
C ASN A 122 1.36 -11.11 -2.85
N ALA A 123 2.64 -10.81 -2.64
CA ALA A 123 3.15 -9.89 -1.63
C ALA A 123 3.79 -8.68 -2.30
N SER A 124 3.86 -7.54 -1.60
CA SER A 124 4.59 -6.38 -2.09
C SER A 124 6.09 -6.66 -2.18
N GLN A 125 6.72 -6.10 -3.21
CA GLN A 125 8.17 -6.16 -3.34
C GLN A 125 8.84 -5.28 -2.27
N VAL A 126 9.97 -5.74 -1.73
CA VAL A 126 10.88 -4.87 -0.98
C VAL A 126 11.49 -3.89 -1.99
N SER A 127 11.45 -2.60 -1.68
CA SER A 127 11.78 -1.57 -2.67
C SER A 127 12.40 -0.36 -2.00
N ASP A 128 13.19 0.38 -2.79
CA ASP A 128 13.78 1.65 -2.41
C ASP A 128 13.02 2.78 -3.11
N GLY A 129 12.80 3.89 -2.39
CA GLY A 129 12.10 5.03 -2.96
C GLY A 129 11.78 6.11 -1.93
N ALA A 130 11.49 7.31 -2.42
CA ALA A 130 11.10 8.46 -1.61
C ALA A 130 9.94 9.22 -2.26
N ALA A 131 9.12 9.86 -1.44
CA ALA A 131 8.02 10.73 -1.88
C ALA A 131 7.90 11.91 -0.92
N ALA A 132 7.45 13.05 -1.44
CA ALA A 132 7.27 14.28 -0.67
C ALA A 132 5.92 14.93 -0.99
N VAL A 133 5.26 15.47 0.03
CA VAL A 133 4.01 16.21 -0.10
C VAL A 133 4.17 17.55 0.63
N LEU A 134 3.99 18.65 -0.09
CA LEU A 134 4.02 20.00 0.49
C LEU A 134 2.60 20.39 0.94
N LEU A 135 2.43 20.68 2.23
CA LEU A 135 1.17 21.14 2.80
C LEU A 135 1.23 22.61 3.18
N ALA A 136 0.10 23.30 3.08
CA ALA A 136 -0.03 24.69 3.51
C ALA A 136 -1.44 24.96 4.05
N LYS A 137 -1.54 25.93 4.96
CA LYS A 137 -2.84 26.56 5.27
C LYS A 137 -3.40 27.16 3.98
N ARG A 138 -4.69 26.97 3.70
CA ARG A 138 -5.37 27.51 2.50
C ARG A 138 -5.08 28.99 2.27
N SER A 139 -5.13 29.80 3.33
CA SER A 139 -4.84 31.24 3.24
C SER A 139 -3.40 31.54 2.82
N LYS A 140 -2.43 30.70 3.21
CA LYS A 140 -1.04 30.88 2.82
C LYS A 140 -0.79 30.49 1.37
N ALA A 141 -1.40 29.39 0.91
CA ALA A 141 -1.36 29.00 -0.50
C ALA A 141 -1.98 30.10 -1.38
N ALA A 142 -3.13 30.67 -0.98
CA ALA A 142 -3.76 31.79 -1.67
C ALA A 142 -2.89 33.06 -1.68
N GLN A 143 -2.31 33.43 -0.54
CA GLN A 143 -1.38 34.58 -0.45
C GLN A 143 -0.18 34.43 -1.40
N LEU A 144 0.35 33.21 -1.56
CA LEU A 144 1.50 32.93 -2.40
C LEU A 144 1.13 32.61 -3.86
N GLY A 145 -0.15 32.61 -4.23
CA GLY A 145 -0.60 32.24 -5.58
C GLY A 145 -0.31 30.78 -5.96
N LEU A 146 -0.19 29.87 -4.98
CA LEU A 146 0.14 28.47 -5.23
C LEU A 146 -1.11 27.65 -5.59
N PRO A 147 -1.03 26.73 -6.57
CA PRO A 147 -2.14 25.86 -6.93
C PRO A 147 -2.44 24.85 -5.82
N VAL A 148 -3.72 24.50 -5.65
CA VAL A 148 -4.16 23.49 -4.68
C VAL A 148 -4.42 22.18 -5.41
N LEU A 149 -3.57 21.18 -5.20
CA LEU A 149 -3.74 19.85 -5.76
C LEU A 149 -4.82 19.03 -5.04
N GLY A 150 -4.97 19.22 -3.74
CA GLY A 150 -5.96 18.50 -2.93
C GLY A 150 -6.09 19.08 -1.53
N VAL A 151 -7.11 18.62 -0.80
CA VAL A 151 -7.43 19.07 0.56
C VAL A 151 -7.54 17.85 1.47
N LEU A 152 -6.70 17.77 2.51
CA LEU A 152 -6.87 16.78 3.57
C LEU A 152 -8.14 17.11 4.37
N ARG A 153 -9.10 16.17 4.38
CA ARG A 153 -10.40 16.34 5.06
C ARG A 153 -10.43 15.68 6.43
N SER A 154 -9.89 14.47 6.53
CA SER A 154 -9.82 13.74 7.78
C SER A 154 -8.64 12.78 7.80
N PHE A 155 -8.25 12.38 9.01
CA PHE A 155 -7.27 11.33 9.26
C PHE A 155 -7.71 10.56 10.50
N ALA A 156 -7.61 9.23 10.43
CA ALA A 156 -7.90 8.31 11.51
C ALA A 156 -6.81 7.24 11.63
N VAL A 157 -6.50 6.88 12.87
CA VAL A 157 -5.64 5.75 13.23
C VAL A 157 -6.41 4.91 14.25
N VAL A 158 -6.39 3.60 14.07
CA VAL A 158 -7.11 2.64 14.92
C VAL A 158 -6.20 1.47 15.28
N GLY A 159 -6.39 0.93 16.48
CA GLY A 159 -5.71 -0.29 16.92
C GLY A 159 -6.51 -1.54 16.53
N VAL A 160 -5.79 -2.59 16.12
CA VAL A 160 -6.32 -3.93 15.81
C VAL A 160 -5.37 -4.99 16.40
N PRO A 161 -5.78 -6.27 16.50
CA PRO A 161 -4.87 -7.31 16.98
C PRO A 161 -3.57 -7.41 16.15
N PRO A 162 -2.38 -7.50 16.77
CA PRO A 162 -1.11 -7.54 16.04
C PRO A 162 -0.94 -8.77 15.12
N ASP A 163 -1.47 -9.92 15.54
CA ASP A 163 -1.42 -11.20 14.81
C ASP A 163 -2.16 -11.17 13.46
N VAL A 164 -3.12 -10.25 13.32
CA VAL A 164 -3.88 -10.01 12.08
C VAL A 164 -3.86 -8.52 11.68
N MET A 165 -2.74 -7.84 11.92
CA MET A 165 -2.58 -6.39 11.66
C MET A 165 -3.05 -5.93 10.27
N GLY A 166 -3.03 -6.83 9.28
CA GLY A 166 -3.51 -6.59 7.92
C GLY A 166 -4.96 -6.09 7.85
N ILE A 167 -5.81 -6.37 8.85
CA ILE A 167 -7.21 -5.90 8.86
C ILE A 167 -7.36 -4.41 9.13
N GLY A 168 -6.29 -3.69 9.49
CA GLY A 168 -6.31 -2.28 9.86
C GLY A 168 -7.15 -1.36 8.97
N PRO A 169 -7.00 -1.40 7.63
CA PRO A 169 -7.79 -0.58 6.70
C PRO A 169 -9.31 -0.80 6.84
N ALA A 170 -9.76 -2.02 7.12
CA ALA A 170 -11.18 -2.33 7.28
C ALA A 170 -11.84 -1.57 8.46
N TYR A 171 -11.04 -1.05 9.40
CA TYR A 171 -11.51 -0.26 10.53
C TYR A 171 -11.14 1.23 10.40
N ALA A 172 -9.96 1.53 9.85
CA ALA A 172 -9.49 2.89 9.69
C ALA A 172 -10.28 3.66 8.62
N ILE A 173 -10.64 3.01 7.50
CA ILE A 173 -11.36 3.64 6.39
C ILE A 173 -12.73 4.14 6.86
N PRO A 174 -13.62 3.32 7.46
CA PRO A 174 -14.88 3.82 8.00
C PRO A 174 -14.71 5.00 8.96
N ALA A 175 -13.76 4.92 9.89
CA ALA A 175 -13.51 5.98 10.88
C ALA A 175 -13.07 7.30 10.23
N ALA A 176 -12.19 7.26 9.22
CA ALA A 176 -11.76 8.46 8.50
C ALA A 176 -12.90 9.04 7.64
N VAL A 177 -13.65 8.19 6.95
CA VAL A 177 -14.77 8.59 6.08
C VAL A 177 -15.90 9.24 6.90
N GLU A 178 -16.27 8.64 8.03
CA GLU A 178 -17.25 9.22 8.97
C GLU A 178 -16.77 10.57 9.51
N LYS A 179 -15.51 10.68 9.91
CA LYS A 179 -14.91 11.94 10.38
C LYS A 179 -14.88 13.04 9.31
N ALA A 180 -14.91 12.68 8.03
CA ALA A 180 -15.05 13.62 6.92
C ALA A 180 -16.51 14.01 6.64
N GLY A 181 -17.49 13.42 7.34
CA GLY A 181 -18.92 13.63 7.09
C GLY A 181 -19.40 12.95 5.81
N LEU A 182 -18.75 11.85 5.41
CA LEU A 182 -19.02 11.12 4.17
C LEU A 182 -19.45 9.68 4.45
N THR A 183 -19.90 8.99 3.41
CA THR A 183 -20.13 7.55 3.36
C THR A 183 -19.12 6.88 2.42
N LEU A 184 -18.98 5.55 2.49
CA LEU A 184 -18.12 4.80 1.57
C LEU A 184 -18.55 4.98 0.10
N ASN A 185 -19.84 5.22 -0.16
CA ASN A 185 -20.34 5.43 -1.51
C ASN A 185 -19.85 6.75 -2.14
N ASP A 186 -19.51 7.74 -1.30
CA ASP A 186 -19.04 9.06 -1.75
C ASP A 186 -17.58 9.05 -2.19
N ILE A 187 -16.84 7.96 -1.96
CA ILE A 187 -15.42 7.86 -2.31
C ILE A 187 -15.26 7.35 -3.74
N ASP A 188 -14.49 8.06 -4.55
CA ASP A 188 -14.24 7.76 -5.96
C ASP A 188 -13.05 6.80 -6.16
N ILE A 189 -12.02 6.93 -5.33
CA ILE A 189 -10.77 6.16 -5.43
C ILE A 189 -10.28 5.77 -4.05
N TYR A 190 -9.85 4.53 -3.92
CA TYR A 190 -9.18 3.99 -2.75
C TYR A 190 -7.76 3.56 -3.13
N GLU A 191 -6.76 4.25 -2.60
CA GLU A 191 -5.38 3.76 -2.54
C GLU A 191 -5.21 2.96 -1.25
N ILE A 192 -5.44 1.64 -1.31
CA ILE A 192 -5.25 0.71 -0.19
C ILE A 192 -3.93 -0.01 -0.41
N ASN A 193 -2.99 0.12 0.54
CA ASN A 193 -1.67 -0.48 0.39
C ASN A 193 -1.77 -2.01 0.25
N GLU A 194 -1.02 -2.57 -0.70
CA GLU A 194 -1.04 -3.98 -1.05
C GLU A 194 0.16 -4.71 -0.43
N ALA A 195 0.40 -4.54 0.88
CA ALA A 195 1.52 -5.20 1.56
C ALA A 195 1.50 -6.72 1.31
N PHE A 196 0.30 -7.30 1.43
CA PHE A 196 -0.03 -8.64 0.99
C PHE A 196 -1.42 -8.65 0.35
N ALA A 197 -1.65 -9.51 -0.64
CA ALA A 197 -2.95 -9.65 -1.28
C ALA A 197 -4.01 -10.20 -0.31
N SER A 198 -3.61 -11.09 0.62
CA SER A 198 -4.48 -11.63 1.68
C SER A 198 -5.27 -10.53 2.41
N GLN A 199 -4.56 -9.53 2.95
CA GLN A 199 -5.15 -8.44 3.70
C GLN A 199 -5.88 -7.42 2.83
N ALA A 200 -5.35 -7.14 1.63
CA ALA A 200 -5.94 -6.16 0.73
C ALA A 200 -7.31 -6.67 0.25
N VAL A 201 -7.38 -7.93 -0.18
CA VAL A 201 -8.63 -8.60 -0.57
C VAL A 201 -9.61 -8.63 0.60
N TYR A 202 -9.18 -9.04 1.79
CA TYR A 202 -10.03 -9.05 2.97
C TYR A 202 -10.65 -7.66 3.24
N CYS A 203 -9.84 -6.60 3.24
CA CYS A 203 -10.32 -5.25 3.54
C CYS A 203 -11.33 -4.76 2.50
N VAL A 204 -11.07 -5.02 1.22
CA VAL A 204 -11.97 -4.64 0.12
C VAL A 204 -13.30 -5.38 0.20
N GLU A 205 -13.27 -6.70 0.39
CA GLU A 205 -14.47 -7.52 0.52
C GLU A 205 -15.27 -7.16 1.78
N LYS A 206 -14.58 -6.97 2.92
CA LYS A 206 -15.21 -6.61 4.20
C LYS A 206 -15.95 -5.28 4.15
N LEU A 207 -15.42 -4.32 3.40
CA LEU A 207 -16.00 -2.98 3.24
C LEU A 207 -16.97 -2.88 2.06
N GLY A 208 -17.10 -3.92 1.23
CA GLY A 208 -17.92 -3.90 0.02
C GLY A 208 -17.47 -2.85 -1.01
N ILE A 209 -16.16 -2.56 -1.08
CA ILE A 209 -15.64 -1.55 -2.00
C ILE A 209 -15.62 -2.12 -3.42
N PRO A 210 -16.17 -1.41 -4.43
CA PRO A 210 -16.08 -1.83 -5.81
C PRO A 210 -14.61 -1.88 -6.30
N MET A 211 -14.20 -3.02 -6.86
CA MET A 211 -12.80 -3.29 -7.24
C MET A 211 -12.24 -2.26 -8.24
N GLU A 212 -13.08 -1.69 -9.09
CA GLU A 212 -12.71 -0.66 -10.06
C GLU A 212 -12.29 0.68 -9.41
N LYS A 213 -12.66 0.90 -8.13
CA LYS A 213 -12.24 2.05 -7.35
C LYS A 213 -10.94 1.81 -6.57
N VAL A 214 -10.48 0.55 -6.46
CA VAL A 214 -9.30 0.18 -5.66
C VAL A 214 -8.04 0.17 -6.51
N ASN A 215 -7.05 0.98 -6.14
CA ASN A 215 -5.73 1.07 -6.75
C ASN A 215 -5.82 1.08 -8.29
N PRO A 216 -6.53 2.05 -8.91
CA PRO A 216 -6.85 2.01 -10.34
C PRO A 216 -5.61 2.00 -11.24
N LEU A 217 -4.46 2.44 -10.71
CA LEU A 217 -3.16 2.45 -11.39
C LEU A 217 -2.23 1.32 -10.94
N GLY A 218 -2.76 0.31 -10.23
CA GLY A 218 -1.97 -0.72 -9.57
C GLY A 218 -1.47 -0.25 -8.20
N GLY A 219 -0.95 -1.17 -7.40
CA GLY A 219 -0.49 -0.90 -6.04
C GLY A 219 0.84 -1.57 -5.72
N ALA A 220 1.13 -1.75 -4.43
CA ALA A 220 2.46 -2.14 -3.96
C ALA A 220 2.93 -3.54 -4.39
N ILE A 221 2.03 -4.44 -4.84
CA ILE A 221 2.46 -5.72 -5.45
C ILE A 221 3.23 -5.47 -6.74
N ALA A 222 2.82 -4.47 -7.52
CA ALA A 222 3.45 -4.09 -8.78
C ALA A 222 4.49 -2.96 -8.61
N LEU A 223 4.13 -1.93 -7.84
CA LEU A 223 4.93 -0.70 -7.66
C LEU A 223 5.98 -0.81 -6.55
N GLY A 224 5.90 -1.84 -5.71
CA GLY A 224 6.78 -2.01 -4.56
C GLY A 224 6.32 -1.29 -3.29
N HIS A 225 6.96 -1.64 -2.17
CA HIS A 225 6.63 -1.12 -0.84
C HIS A 225 7.87 -0.58 -0.09
N PRO A 226 8.39 0.60 -0.47
CA PRO A 226 9.35 1.32 0.35
C PRO A 226 8.63 1.83 1.60
N LEU A 227 8.82 1.14 2.73
CA LEU A 227 7.96 1.20 3.92
C LEU A 227 7.54 2.63 4.31
N GLY A 228 8.50 3.48 4.66
CA GLY A 228 8.25 4.86 5.09
C GLY A 228 7.80 5.81 3.97
N CYS A 229 8.07 5.47 2.70
CA CYS A 229 7.69 6.27 1.54
C CYS A 229 6.22 6.03 1.13
N THR A 230 5.72 4.83 1.34
CA THR A 230 4.44 4.36 0.75
C THR A 230 3.25 5.26 1.06
N GLY A 231 3.13 5.76 2.29
CA GLY A 231 2.02 6.66 2.63
C GLY A 231 2.03 7.97 1.83
N ALA A 232 3.21 8.59 1.67
CA ALA A 232 3.35 9.79 0.84
C ALA A 232 3.18 9.47 -0.66
N ARG A 233 3.73 8.35 -1.13
CA ARG A 233 3.57 7.90 -2.53
C ARG A 233 2.10 7.71 -2.89
N GLN A 234 1.32 7.04 -2.05
CA GLN A 234 -0.12 6.85 -2.28
C GLN A 234 -0.88 8.17 -2.34
N VAL A 235 -0.52 9.17 -1.53
CA VAL A 235 -1.13 10.52 -1.62
C VAL A 235 -0.82 11.16 -2.96
N VAL A 236 0.41 11.06 -3.44
CA VAL A 236 0.83 11.59 -4.74
C VAL A 236 0.06 10.91 -5.89
N THR A 237 0.02 9.58 -5.91
CA THR A 237 -0.71 8.79 -6.93
C THR A 237 -2.20 9.10 -6.91
N LEU A 238 -2.82 9.10 -5.72
CA LEU A 238 -4.25 9.40 -5.56
C LEU A 238 -4.62 10.77 -6.13
N LEU A 239 -3.89 11.82 -5.72
CA LEU A 239 -4.25 13.18 -6.10
C LEU A 239 -3.99 13.47 -7.59
N ASN A 240 -2.93 12.90 -8.18
CA ASN A 240 -2.69 13.03 -9.62
C ASN A 240 -3.76 12.31 -10.43
N GLU A 241 -4.21 11.13 -10.01
CA GLU A 241 -5.29 10.41 -10.67
C GLU A 241 -6.64 11.15 -10.55
N LEU A 242 -6.99 11.69 -9.37
CA LEU A 242 -8.19 12.51 -9.22
C LEU A 242 -8.13 13.78 -10.09
N LYS A 243 -6.97 14.45 -10.12
CA LYS A 243 -6.73 15.60 -11.00
C LYS A 243 -6.91 15.24 -12.48
N ARG A 244 -6.44 14.06 -12.90
CA ARG A 244 -6.60 13.57 -14.27
C ARG A 244 -8.07 13.34 -14.63
N ARG A 245 -8.89 12.86 -13.69
CA ARG A 245 -10.35 12.71 -13.85
C ARG A 245 -11.08 14.05 -13.89
N GLY A 246 -10.51 15.10 -13.30
CA GLY A 246 -10.86 16.50 -13.56
C GLY A 246 -12.18 16.98 -12.96
N LYS A 247 -12.88 16.15 -12.18
CA LYS A 247 -14.11 16.51 -11.46
C LYS A 247 -13.86 16.51 -9.97
N ARG A 248 -14.61 17.32 -9.22
CA ARG A 248 -14.59 17.28 -7.76
C ARG A 248 -14.89 15.85 -7.28
N ALA A 249 -14.03 15.32 -6.42
CA ALA A 249 -14.04 13.91 -6.06
C ALA A 249 -13.34 13.68 -4.72
N TYR A 250 -13.69 12.59 -4.06
CA TYR A 250 -13.09 12.16 -2.80
C TYR A 250 -12.24 10.92 -2.99
N GLY A 251 -11.10 10.90 -2.32
CA GLY A 251 -10.16 9.79 -2.35
C GLY A 251 -9.75 9.37 -0.95
N VAL A 252 -9.48 8.09 -0.76
CA VAL A 252 -8.96 7.54 0.48
C VAL A 252 -7.57 6.96 0.24
N VAL A 253 -6.61 7.32 1.09
CA VAL A 253 -5.36 6.58 1.27
C VAL A 253 -5.46 5.77 2.55
N SER A 254 -5.13 4.48 2.51
CA SER A 254 -5.13 3.64 3.70
C SER A 254 -4.08 2.52 3.64
N MET A 255 -3.60 2.13 4.82
CA MET A 255 -2.68 1.01 4.99
C MET A 255 -2.86 0.32 6.34
N CYS A 256 -2.52 -0.97 6.38
CA CYS A 256 -2.19 -1.65 7.62
C CYS A 256 -0.83 -1.17 8.15
N ILE A 257 -0.62 -1.31 9.45
CA ILE A 257 0.62 -0.94 10.12
C ILE A 257 1.02 -2.13 11.00
N GLY A 258 2.28 -2.56 10.86
CA GLY A 258 2.85 -3.60 11.70
C GLY A 258 2.62 -3.31 13.19
N THR A 259 2.58 -4.35 14.01
CA THR A 259 2.22 -4.30 15.44
C THR A 259 0.74 -4.00 15.75
N GLY A 260 -0.14 -3.96 14.74
CA GLY A 260 -1.59 -3.99 14.96
C GLY A 260 -2.26 -2.62 14.91
N MET A 261 -2.07 -1.87 13.82
CA MET A 261 -2.84 -0.65 13.58
C MET A 261 -3.29 -0.55 12.12
N GLY A 262 -4.26 0.34 11.88
CA GLY A 262 -4.63 0.81 10.55
C GLY A 262 -4.67 2.33 10.54
N ALA A 263 -4.30 2.93 9.41
CA ALA A 263 -4.47 4.36 9.17
C ALA A 263 -5.26 4.62 7.90
N ALA A 264 -6.05 5.69 7.89
CA ALA A 264 -6.73 6.17 6.70
C ALA A 264 -6.82 7.70 6.68
N ALA A 265 -6.70 8.27 5.49
CA ALA A 265 -6.81 9.69 5.22
C ALA A 265 -7.83 9.93 4.09
N VAL A 266 -8.74 10.89 4.28
CA VAL A 266 -9.65 11.34 3.22
C VAL A 266 -9.10 12.61 2.60
N PHE A 267 -8.99 12.62 1.27
CA PHE A 267 -8.62 13.78 0.48
C PHE A 267 -9.76 14.18 -0.44
N GLU A 268 -9.90 15.49 -0.67
CA GLU A 268 -10.77 16.05 -1.70
C GLU A 268 -9.92 16.68 -2.80
N TYR A 269 -10.22 16.34 -4.05
CA TYR A 269 -9.78 17.10 -5.21
C TYR A 269 -10.87 18.14 -5.56
N PRO A 270 -10.56 19.45 -5.64
CA PRO A 270 -11.57 20.48 -5.79
C PRO A 270 -12.29 20.52 -7.16
N GLY A 271 -11.74 19.85 -8.18
CA GLY A 271 -12.15 20.04 -9.58
C GLY A 271 -11.29 21.08 -10.31
N LYS A 272 -11.49 21.21 -11.63
CA LYS A 272 -10.92 22.29 -12.43
C LYS A 272 -11.74 23.56 -12.31
#